data_AF-A0A3P7EQG4-F1
#
_entry.id   AF-A0A3P7EQG4-F1
#
_cell.length_a   1.000
_cell.length_b   1.000
_cell.length_c   1.000
_cell.angle_alpha   90.00
_cell.angle_beta   90.00
_cell.angle_gamma   90.00
#
_symmetry.space_group_name_H-M   'P 1'
#
loop_
_entity.id
_entity.type
_entity.pdbx_description
1 polymer ?
#
loop_
_entity_poly.entity_id
_entity_poly.type
_entity_poly.pdbx_seq_one_letter_code
_entity_poly.pdbx_strand_id
1 'polypeptide(L)'
;MCGCSTAYFLRQLMGPAVAITLFEKTDQLGGRVRSQRIGDDVFELGGSIFTRDNRYMSSLTDAFGLQKKIHYVDDSPLLIYGGHQKVSFSTLQKSWLVAKISFLWRYGLDLFKFHRHVSQLADSFAKIYAIQASGRCFETPAALLTALSPDFVTMTGVTFGSWLENRMGLRKRFCNEVAHAFVASNYCQDLNVHAFVGASTFYSVNNTDRASHTPRPWLAGGSGNTYIYEPK
;
A
#
# COMPACT_ATOMS: atom_id res chain seq x y z
N MET A 1 -3.98 -11.64 12.14
CA MET A 1 -2.74 -10.84 12.23
C MET A 1 -2.66 -10.05 13.52
N CYS A 2 -3.48 -9.01 13.75
CA CYS A 2 -3.34 -8.13 14.92
C CYS A 2 -3.24 -8.87 16.26
N GLY A 3 -4.18 -9.78 16.58
CA GLY A 3 -4.14 -10.55 17.83
C GLY A 3 -2.86 -11.38 18.01
N CYS A 4 -2.43 -12.10 16.97
CA CYS A 4 -1.19 -12.87 17.00
C CYS A 4 0.05 -11.98 17.14
N SER A 5 0.11 -10.85 16.43
CA SER A 5 1.21 -9.88 16.54
C SER A 5 1.27 -9.26 17.94
N THR A 6 0.13 -8.89 18.52
CA THR A 6 0.04 -8.38 19.89
C THR A 6 0.52 -9.42 20.90
N ALA A 7 0.06 -10.67 20.79
CA ALA A 7 0.51 -11.76 21.66
C ALA A 7 2.03 -11.99 21.55
N TYR A 8 2.56 -11.97 20.32
CA TYR A 8 4.00 -12.10 20.07
C TYR A 8 4.79 -10.98 20.76
N PHE A 9 4.46 -9.72 20.52
CA PHE A 9 5.19 -8.59 21.11
C PHE A 9 5.00 -8.49 22.62
N LEU A 10 3.81 -8.81 23.16
CA LEU A 10 3.60 -8.87 24.62
C LEU A 10 4.49 -9.92 25.26
N ARG A 11 4.60 -11.12 24.67
CA ARG A 11 5.49 -12.16 25.18
C ARG A 11 6.95 -11.71 25.17
N GLN A 12 7.40 -11.04 24.10
CA GLN A 12 8.76 -10.50 23.99
C GLN A 12 9.06 -9.44 25.07
N LEU A 13 8.10 -8.55 25.33
CA LEU A 13 8.29 -7.45 26.28
C LEU A 13 8.18 -7.88 27.74
N MET A 14 7.24 -8.77 28.07
CA MET A 14 6.90 -9.10 29.46
C MET A 14 7.44 -10.47 29.91
N GLY A 15 8.00 -11.27 28.99
CA GLY A 15 8.48 -12.61 29.29
C GLY A 15 7.39 -13.44 29.99
N PRO A 16 7.71 -14.26 31.01
CA PRO A 16 6.73 -15.07 31.72
C PRO A 16 5.78 -14.29 32.64
N ALA A 17 5.96 -12.98 32.82
CA ALA A 17 5.15 -12.17 33.74
C ALA A 17 3.69 -11.96 33.29
N VAL A 18 3.35 -12.36 32.06
CA VAL A 18 2.00 -12.27 31.50
C VAL A 18 1.50 -13.63 31.03
N ALA A 19 0.27 -13.97 31.41
CA ALA A 19 -0.50 -15.05 30.82
C ALA A 19 -1.26 -14.51 29.59
N ILE A 20 -1.12 -15.17 28.45
CA ILE A 20 -1.73 -14.73 27.18
C ILE A 20 -2.68 -15.82 26.71
N THR A 21 -3.95 -15.46 26.56
CA THR A 21 -4.98 -16.33 25.98
C THR A 21 -5.52 -15.65 24.72
N LEU A 22 -5.52 -16.38 23.59
CA LEU A 22 -6.11 -15.93 22.34
C LEU A 22 -7.45 -16.64 22.12
N PHE A 23 -8.52 -15.86 21.99
CA PHE A 23 -9.83 -16.36 21.61
C PHE A 23 -10.04 -16.14 20.12
N GLU A 24 -10.27 -17.22 19.38
CA GLU A 24 -10.56 -17.21 17.95
C GLU A 24 -11.86 -18.00 17.75
N LYS A 25 -12.79 -17.44 16.97
CA LYS A 25 -14.10 -18.05 16.72
C LYS A 25 -13.96 -19.20 15.71
N THR A 26 -13.02 -19.07 14.79
CA THR A 26 -12.73 -20.05 13.77
C THR A 26 -11.71 -21.09 14.27
N ASP A 27 -11.48 -22.12 13.47
CA ASP A 27 -10.47 -23.15 13.68
C ASP A 27 -9.05 -22.69 13.27
N GLN A 28 -8.90 -21.45 12.80
CA GLN A 28 -7.65 -20.97 12.22
C GLN A 28 -7.30 -19.55 12.69
N LEU A 29 -6.07 -19.40 13.22
CA LEU A 29 -5.49 -18.09 13.47
C LEU A 29 -5.07 -17.39 12.17
N GLY A 30 -5.12 -16.06 12.14
CA GLY A 30 -4.63 -15.27 11.00
C GLY A 30 -5.64 -14.24 10.50
N GLY A 31 -6.94 -14.52 10.63
CA GLY A 31 -8.01 -13.64 10.19
C GLY A 31 -8.00 -13.47 8.67
N ARG A 32 -7.87 -12.23 8.18
CA ARG A 32 -7.89 -11.91 6.74
C ARG A 32 -6.62 -12.32 5.97
N VAL A 33 -5.58 -12.78 6.65
CA VAL A 33 -4.41 -13.41 5.97
C VAL A 33 -4.68 -14.90 5.97
N ARG A 34 -5.16 -15.40 4.83
CA ARG A 34 -5.64 -16.77 4.65
C ARG A 34 -5.33 -17.22 3.24
N SER A 35 -4.84 -18.44 3.15
CA SER A 35 -4.72 -19.17 1.90
C SER A 35 -5.58 -20.44 1.93
N GLN A 36 -5.91 -20.95 0.74
CA GLN A 36 -6.64 -22.18 0.54
C GLN A 36 -5.96 -23.00 -0.54
N ARG A 37 -5.76 -24.29 -0.24
CA ARG A 37 -5.22 -25.24 -1.21
C ARG A 37 -6.34 -25.80 -2.08
N ILE A 38 -6.16 -25.72 -3.40
CA ILE A 38 -7.08 -26.27 -4.41
C ILE A 38 -6.22 -27.10 -5.36
N GLY A 39 -6.37 -28.43 -5.31
CA GLY A 39 -5.43 -29.34 -5.98
C GLY A 39 -4.04 -29.24 -5.38
N ASP A 40 -3.04 -29.07 -6.25
CA ASP A 40 -1.63 -28.93 -5.86
C ASP A 40 -1.23 -27.46 -5.57
N ASP A 41 -2.13 -26.51 -5.86
CA ASP A 41 -1.85 -25.08 -5.77
C ASP A 41 -2.42 -24.46 -4.48
N VAL A 42 -1.73 -23.43 -3.97
CA VAL A 42 -2.16 -22.64 -2.82
C VAL A 42 -2.57 -21.24 -3.30
N PHE A 43 -3.82 -20.87 -3.03
CA PHE A 43 -4.39 -19.60 -3.42
C PHE A 43 -4.59 -18.70 -2.21
N GLU A 44 -4.15 -17.44 -2.32
CA GLU A 44 -4.43 -16.42 -1.31
C GLU A 44 -5.87 -15.92 -1.41
N LEU A 45 -6.58 -15.90 -0.30
CA LEU A 45 -7.99 -15.48 -0.21
C LEU A 45 -8.17 -14.10 0.44
N GLY A 46 -7.08 -13.40 0.76
CA GLY A 46 -7.14 -12.12 1.44
C GLY A 46 -5.82 -11.35 1.39
N GLY A 47 -5.31 -10.98 2.56
CA GLY A 47 -4.06 -10.23 2.68
C GLY A 47 -2.88 -11.04 2.15
N SER A 48 -2.51 -10.78 0.90
CA SER A 48 -1.53 -11.55 0.13
C SER A 48 -0.19 -10.81 -0.06
N ILE A 49 -0.17 -9.52 0.27
CA ILE A 49 0.84 -8.57 -0.19
C ILE A 49 1.17 -7.59 0.93
N PHE A 50 2.45 -7.41 1.24
CA PHE A 50 2.94 -6.28 2.02
C PHE A 50 4.14 -5.62 1.34
N THR A 51 4.33 -4.34 1.61
CA THR A 51 5.46 -3.56 1.08
C THR A 51 6.74 -3.85 1.88
N ARG A 52 7.89 -3.85 1.19
CA ARG A 52 9.20 -4.03 1.83
C ARG A 52 9.47 -3.09 3.00
N ASP A 53 8.95 -1.87 2.92
CA ASP A 53 9.17 -0.83 3.93
C ASP A 53 8.40 -1.08 5.24
N ASN A 54 7.49 -2.06 5.26
CA ASN A 54 6.87 -2.50 6.48
C ASN A 54 7.87 -3.28 7.35
N ARG A 55 8.58 -2.54 8.22
CA ARG A 55 9.66 -3.09 9.07
C ARG A 55 9.16 -4.20 10.00
N TYR A 56 7.93 -4.12 10.49
CA TYR A 56 7.36 -5.15 11.36
C TYR A 56 7.04 -6.44 10.61
N MET A 57 6.44 -6.34 9.43
CA MET A 57 6.21 -7.54 8.60
C MET A 57 7.53 -8.17 8.17
N SER A 58 8.51 -7.36 7.77
CA SER A 58 9.86 -7.86 7.47
C SER A 58 10.47 -8.58 8.67
N SER A 59 10.45 -7.96 9.86
CA SER A 59 11.03 -8.57 11.06
C SER A 59 10.33 -9.85 11.49
N LEU A 60 9.00 -9.92 11.37
CA LEU A 60 8.24 -11.13 11.68
C LEU A 60 8.58 -12.24 10.69
N THR A 61 8.67 -11.92 9.40
CA THR A 61 9.06 -12.87 8.35
C THR A 61 10.45 -13.45 8.65
N ASP A 62 11.41 -12.61 9.04
CA ASP A 62 12.76 -13.03 9.39
C ASP A 62 12.77 -13.87 10.68
N ALA A 63 12.03 -13.45 11.72
CA ALA A 63 11.97 -14.14 13.01
C ALA A 63 11.37 -15.56 12.93
N PHE A 64 10.44 -15.78 11.99
CA PHE A 64 9.83 -17.10 11.78
C PHE A 64 10.49 -17.92 10.68
N GLY A 65 11.58 -17.43 10.07
CA GLY A 65 12.30 -18.15 9.01
C GLY A 65 11.50 -18.32 7.72
N LEU A 66 10.61 -17.36 7.45
CA LEU A 66 9.71 -17.34 6.30
C LEU A 66 10.42 -16.86 5.03
N GLN A 67 10.08 -17.44 3.88
CA GLN A 67 10.63 -16.98 2.60
C GLN A 67 9.84 -15.80 2.03
N LYS A 68 10.56 -14.74 1.65
CA LYS A 68 10.03 -13.55 0.97
C LYS A 68 10.05 -13.78 -0.54
N LYS A 69 8.91 -14.09 -1.16
CA LYS A 69 8.82 -14.17 -2.63
C LYS A 69 8.52 -12.79 -3.20
N ILE A 70 9.36 -12.30 -4.13
CA ILE A 70 9.09 -11.04 -4.82
C ILE A 70 8.00 -11.29 -5.86
N HIS A 71 6.89 -10.59 -5.73
CA HIS A 71 5.87 -10.56 -6.77
C HIS A 71 6.27 -9.52 -7.82
N TYR A 72 6.65 -10.00 -9.01
CA TYR A 72 6.88 -9.14 -10.15
C TYR A 72 5.55 -8.89 -10.84
N VAL A 73 5.25 -7.61 -11.10
CA VAL A 73 4.20 -7.26 -12.05
C VAL A 73 4.66 -7.77 -13.41
N ASP A 74 3.88 -8.69 -13.99
CA ASP A 74 4.09 -9.17 -15.36
C ASP A 74 4.03 -8.00 -16.36
N ASP A 75 4.67 -8.15 -17.52
CA ASP A 75 4.67 -7.14 -18.61
C ASP A 75 3.30 -7.01 -19.31
N SER A 76 2.24 -7.46 -18.62
CA SER A 76 0.86 -7.38 -19.02
C SER A 76 0.45 -5.93 -19.36
N PRO A 77 -0.33 -5.72 -20.44
CA PRO A 77 -0.78 -4.39 -20.82
C PRO A 77 -1.59 -3.69 -19.71
N LEU A 78 -1.22 -2.45 -19.39
CA LEU A 78 -1.99 -1.59 -18.50
C LEU A 78 -3.17 -1.00 -19.26
N LEU A 79 -4.37 -1.10 -18.68
CA LEU A 79 -5.57 -0.43 -19.15
C LEU A 79 -6.15 0.41 -18.00
N ILE A 80 -6.39 1.69 -18.27
CA ILE A 80 -7.05 2.62 -17.34
C ILE A 80 -8.39 3.01 -17.94
N TYR A 81 -9.46 2.80 -17.18
CA TYR A 81 -10.81 3.18 -17.56
C TYR A 81 -11.17 4.54 -16.98
N GLY A 82 -11.72 5.44 -17.80
CA GLY A 82 -12.19 6.77 -17.39
C GLY A 82 -13.68 6.84 -17.09
N GLY A 83 -14.30 5.71 -16.69
CA GLY A 83 -15.74 5.56 -16.52
C GLY A 83 -16.46 5.03 -17.78
N HIS A 84 -17.72 4.58 -17.60
CA HIS A 84 -18.63 4.09 -18.65
C HIS A 84 -17.96 3.20 -19.73
N GLN A 85 -17.14 2.22 -19.30
CA GLN A 85 -16.47 1.26 -20.19
C GLN A 85 -15.48 1.87 -21.21
N LYS A 86 -15.17 3.16 -21.12
CA LYS A 86 -14.20 3.80 -22.03
C LYS A 86 -12.79 3.68 -21.49
N VAL A 87 -11.93 3.04 -22.29
CA VAL A 87 -10.48 3.00 -22.03
C VAL A 87 -9.91 4.42 -22.25
N SER A 88 -9.46 5.04 -21.17
CA SER A 88 -8.84 6.37 -21.19
C SER A 88 -7.35 6.33 -21.51
N PHE A 89 -6.69 5.24 -21.12
CA PHE A 89 -5.29 4.98 -21.44
C PHE A 89 -5.05 3.47 -21.56
N SER A 90 -4.21 3.08 -22.51
CA SER A 90 -3.77 1.70 -22.65
C SER A 90 -2.34 1.62 -23.17
N THR A 91 -1.58 0.63 -22.70
CA THR A 91 -0.28 0.23 -23.25
C THR A 91 -0.40 -0.91 -24.28
N LEU A 92 -1.62 -1.43 -24.52
CA LEU A 92 -1.87 -2.49 -25.47
C LEU A 92 -1.35 -2.09 -26.87
N GLN A 93 -0.58 -2.99 -27.49
CA GLN A 93 0.03 -2.81 -28.82
C GLN A 93 0.95 -1.58 -28.96
N LYS A 94 1.37 -0.94 -27.86
CA LYS A 94 2.35 0.14 -27.89
C LYS A 94 3.73 -0.38 -27.51
N SER A 95 4.76 0.09 -28.20
CA SER A 95 6.12 -0.06 -27.69
C SER A 95 6.26 0.69 -26.35
N TRP A 96 7.16 0.23 -25.48
CA TRP A 96 7.34 0.79 -24.14
C TRP A 96 7.64 2.29 -24.14
N LEU A 97 8.38 2.79 -25.14
CA LEU A 97 8.68 4.22 -25.31
C LEU A 97 7.42 5.02 -25.66
N VAL A 98 6.63 4.54 -26.61
CA VAL A 98 5.39 5.20 -27.03
C VAL A 98 4.38 5.22 -25.88
N ALA A 99 4.27 4.12 -25.13
CA ALA A 99 3.46 4.06 -23.91
C ALA A 99 3.88 5.13 -22.89
N LYS A 100 5.19 5.24 -22.58
CA LYS A 100 5.75 6.26 -21.66
C LYS A 100 5.45 7.68 -22.10
N ILE A 101 5.77 8.02 -23.35
CA ILE A 101 5.56 9.37 -23.88
C ILE A 101 4.06 9.70 -23.88
N SER A 102 3.20 8.78 -24.31
CA SER A 102 1.75 9.02 -24.32
C SER A 102 1.16 9.20 -22.92
N PHE A 103 1.68 8.51 -21.91
CA PHE A 103 1.27 8.68 -20.52
C PHE A 103 1.71 10.04 -19.96
N LEU A 104 2.98 10.38 -20.17
CA LEU A 104 3.53 11.68 -19.76
C LEU A 104 2.83 12.83 -20.47
N TRP A 105 2.48 12.69 -21.75
CA TRP A 105 1.72 13.70 -22.48
C TRP A 105 0.31 13.87 -21.90
N ARG A 106 -0.36 12.78 -21.53
CA ARG A 106 -1.74 12.81 -21.02
C ARG A 106 -1.81 13.37 -19.60
N TYR A 107 -0.97 12.88 -18.71
CA TYR A 107 -1.04 13.15 -17.26
C TYR A 107 -0.02 14.20 -16.80
N GLY A 108 1.11 14.32 -17.48
CA GLY A 108 2.06 15.43 -17.37
C GLY A 108 2.45 15.77 -15.93
N LEU A 109 2.41 17.06 -15.62
CA LEU A 109 2.79 17.61 -14.33
C LEU A 109 1.97 17.06 -13.14
N ASP A 110 0.74 16.61 -13.36
CA ASP A 110 -0.07 16.04 -12.28
C ASP A 110 0.56 14.78 -11.70
N LEU A 111 1.15 13.94 -12.57
CA LEU A 111 1.86 12.74 -12.14
C LEU A 111 3.03 13.10 -11.21
N PHE A 112 3.82 14.10 -11.58
CA PHE A 112 4.96 14.55 -10.78
C PHE A 112 4.54 15.18 -9.46
N LYS A 113 3.53 16.06 -9.48
CA LYS A 113 2.95 16.65 -8.26
C LYS A 113 2.44 15.57 -7.33
N PHE A 114 1.69 14.62 -7.89
CA PHE A 114 1.09 13.53 -7.16
C PHE A 114 2.14 12.62 -6.52
N HIS A 115 3.11 12.18 -7.32
CA HIS A 115 4.21 11.36 -6.87
C HIS A 115 4.95 12.02 -5.70
N ARG A 116 5.44 13.26 -5.88
CA ARG A 116 6.17 13.99 -4.84
C ARG A 116 5.37 14.09 -3.54
N HIS A 117 4.08 14.39 -3.64
CA HIS A 117 3.22 14.52 -2.46
C HIS A 117 3.07 13.19 -1.71
N VAL A 118 2.78 12.10 -2.44
CA VAL A 118 2.68 10.76 -1.83
C VAL A 118 4.01 10.35 -1.19
N SER A 119 5.15 10.64 -1.83
CA SER A 119 6.47 10.37 -1.24
C SER A 119 6.67 11.10 0.09
N GLN A 120 6.26 12.38 0.18
CA GLN A 120 6.36 13.16 1.43
C GLN A 120 5.46 12.62 2.54
N LEU A 121 4.25 12.17 2.20
CA LEU A 121 3.38 11.49 3.14
C LEU A 121 3.99 10.17 3.60
N ALA A 122 4.60 9.42 2.67
CA ALA A 122 5.27 8.16 2.97
C ALA A 122 6.44 8.34 3.95
N ASP A 123 7.30 9.33 3.70
CA ASP A 123 8.41 9.69 4.57
C ASP A 123 7.91 10.14 5.95
N SER A 124 6.80 10.89 5.99
CA SER A 124 6.17 11.30 7.25
C SER A 124 5.62 10.12 8.03
N PHE A 125 4.98 9.15 7.36
CA PHE A 125 4.49 7.94 8.01
C PHE A 125 5.63 7.07 8.55
N ALA A 126 6.76 6.99 7.84
CA ALA A 126 7.93 6.21 8.26
C ALA A 126 8.56 6.67 9.59
N LYS A 127 8.28 7.90 10.04
CA LYS A 127 8.69 8.39 11.37
C LYS A 127 8.14 7.54 12.52
N ILE A 128 7.06 6.79 12.28
CA ILE A 128 6.44 5.92 13.29
C ILE A 128 7.44 4.94 13.91
N TYR A 129 8.38 4.43 13.11
CA TYR A 129 9.38 3.47 13.59
C TYR A 129 10.37 4.08 14.57
N ALA A 130 10.79 5.33 14.36
CA ALA A 130 11.68 6.02 15.28
C ALA A 130 10.97 6.36 16.59
N ILE A 131 9.71 6.81 16.50
CA ILE A 131 8.87 7.11 17.67
C ILE A 131 8.63 5.85 18.52
N GLN A 132 8.32 4.72 17.88
CA GLN A 132 8.12 3.45 18.58
C GLN A 132 9.41 2.91 19.18
N ALA A 133 10.55 3.06 18.49
CA ALA A 133 11.86 2.68 19.02
C ALA A 133 12.26 3.49 20.27
N SER A 134 11.78 4.73 20.43
CA SER A 134 12.00 5.53 21.63
C SER A 134 11.03 5.19 22.79
N GLY A 135 10.22 4.14 22.65
CA GLY A 135 9.25 3.73 23.67
C GLY A 135 8.06 4.68 23.82
N ARG A 136 7.85 5.61 22.88
CA ARG A 136 6.74 6.56 22.95
C ARG A 136 5.43 5.90 22.48
N CYS A 137 4.41 6.02 23.32
CA CYS A 137 3.05 5.56 23.05
C CYS A 137 2.08 6.73 22.88
N PHE A 138 0.89 6.46 22.33
CA PHE A 138 -0.16 7.44 22.12
C PHE A 138 -1.48 6.93 22.69
N GLU A 139 -2.22 7.80 23.36
CA GLU A 139 -3.53 7.48 23.94
C GLU A 139 -4.63 7.39 22.88
N THR A 140 -4.49 8.11 21.77
CA THR A 140 -5.48 8.15 20.70
C THR A 140 -4.85 8.02 19.31
N PRO A 141 -5.57 7.47 18.31
CA PRO A 141 -5.11 7.47 16.93
C PRO A 141 -4.84 8.88 16.39
N ALA A 142 -5.63 9.88 16.79
CA ALA A 142 -5.42 11.26 16.39
C ALA A 142 -4.06 11.80 16.90
N ALA A 143 -3.69 11.51 18.15
CA ALA A 143 -2.38 11.91 18.68
C ALA A 143 -1.22 11.23 17.94
N LEU A 144 -1.35 9.96 17.58
CA LEU A 144 -0.38 9.24 16.75
C LEU A 144 -0.24 9.92 15.38
N LEU A 145 -1.35 10.15 14.68
CA LEU A 145 -1.33 10.74 13.33
C LEU A 145 -0.72 12.15 13.34
N THR A 146 -1.09 12.98 14.33
CA THR A 146 -0.52 14.33 14.52
C THR A 146 0.99 14.29 14.73
N ALA A 147 1.51 13.29 15.44
CA ALA A 147 2.95 13.16 15.68
C ALA A 147 3.74 12.77 14.42
N LEU A 148 3.10 12.18 13.42
CA LEU A 148 3.73 11.80 12.15
C LEU A 148 3.70 12.95 11.13
N SER A 149 2.56 13.63 11.02
CA SER A 149 2.34 14.75 10.11
C SER A 149 1.19 15.65 10.58
N PRO A 150 1.30 16.98 10.42
CA PRO A 150 0.17 17.89 10.68
C PRO A 150 -1.03 17.64 9.75
N ASP A 151 -0.81 17.04 8.58
CA ASP A 151 -1.88 16.81 7.61
C ASP A 151 -2.72 15.56 7.92
N PHE A 152 -2.16 14.55 8.60
CA PHE A 152 -2.79 13.22 8.65
C PHE A 152 -4.16 13.21 9.32
N VAL A 153 -4.36 13.96 10.40
CA VAL A 153 -5.69 14.07 11.03
C VAL A 153 -6.67 14.81 10.12
N THR A 154 -6.24 15.85 9.42
CA THR A 154 -7.10 16.54 8.44
C THR A 154 -7.50 15.58 7.31
N MET A 155 -6.58 14.74 6.86
CA MET A 155 -6.80 13.78 5.78
C MET A 155 -7.80 12.66 6.16
N THR A 156 -8.11 12.44 7.43
CA THR A 156 -9.19 11.54 7.84
C THR A 156 -10.56 12.22 7.83
N GLY A 157 -10.63 13.56 7.74
CA GLY A 157 -11.87 14.32 7.71
C GLY A 157 -12.35 14.74 6.31
N VAL A 158 -11.54 14.52 5.27
CA VAL A 158 -11.85 14.95 3.90
C VAL A 158 -11.76 13.79 2.90
N THR A 159 -12.53 13.88 1.81
CA THR A 159 -12.46 12.88 0.73
C THR A 159 -11.15 12.98 -0.03
N PHE A 160 -10.70 11.87 -0.59
CA PHE A 160 -9.48 11.83 -1.38
C PHE A 160 -9.60 12.68 -2.65
N GLY A 161 -10.74 12.65 -3.34
CA GLY A 161 -11.00 13.52 -4.49
C GLY A 161 -10.85 15.00 -4.16
N SER A 162 -11.45 15.45 -3.04
CA SER A 162 -11.32 16.84 -2.57
C SER A 162 -9.87 17.18 -2.21
N TRP A 163 -9.13 16.26 -1.60
CA TRP A 163 -7.71 16.47 -1.32
C TRP A 163 -6.86 16.62 -2.59
N LEU A 164 -7.06 15.76 -3.59
CA LEU A 164 -6.34 15.82 -4.86
C LEU A 164 -6.62 17.12 -5.63
N GLU A 165 -7.88 17.56 -5.68
CA GLU A 165 -8.26 18.77 -6.40
C GLU A 165 -7.86 20.03 -5.62
N ASN A 166 -8.24 20.13 -4.34
CA ASN A 166 -8.15 21.39 -3.60
C ASN A 166 -6.79 21.60 -2.92
N ARG A 167 -6.14 20.54 -2.43
CA ARG A 167 -4.84 20.66 -1.74
C ARG A 167 -3.68 20.47 -2.70
N MET A 168 -3.81 19.55 -3.65
CA MET A 168 -2.74 19.23 -4.59
C MET A 168 -2.87 19.94 -5.95
N GLY A 169 -4.04 20.50 -6.26
CA GLY A 169 -4.28 21.22 -7.51
C GLY A 169 -4.17 20.32 -8.75
N LEU A 170 -4.61 19.06 -8.64
CA LEU A 170 -4.58 18.10 -9.75
C LEU A 170 -5.82 18.28 -10.64
N ARG A 171 -5.65 18.03 -11.94
CA ARG A 171 -6.77 18.08 -12.88
C ARG A 171 -7.72 16.90 -12.64
N LYS A 172 -9.04 17.14 -12.74
CA LYS A 172 -10.09 16.12 -12.65
C LYS A 172 -9.83 14.87 -13.48
N ARG A 173 -9.22 15.02 -14.66
CA ARG A 173 -8.82 13.88 -15.51
C ARG A 173 -7.85 12.95 -14.78
N PHE A 174 -6.82 13.49 -14.13
CA PHE A 174 -5.86 12.67 -13.38
C PHE A 174 -6.55 11.98 -12.20
N CYS A 175 -7.39 12.71 -11.46
CA CYS A 175 -8.15 12.16 -10.35
C CYS A 175 -9.04 10.98 -10.80
N ASN A 176 -9.86 11.19 -11.81
CA ASN A 176 -10.87 10.22 -12.24
C ASN A 176 -10.31 9.02 -13.01
N GLU A 177 -9.14 9.15 -13.62
CA GLU A 177 -8.53 8.08 -14.40
C GLU A 177 -7.45 7.36 -13.59
N VAL A 178 -6.42 8.08 -13.15
CA VAL A 178 -5.28 7.48 -12.45
C VAL A 178 -5.63 7.23 -10.99
N ALA A 179 -6.02 8.29 -10.25
CA ALA A 179 -6.18 8.13 -8.82
C ALA A 179 -7.32 7.16 -8.47
N HIS A 180 -8.43 7.27 -9.19
CA HIS A 180 -9.58 6.38 -9.05
C HIS A 180 -9.22 4.92 -9.36
N ALA A 181 -8.44 4.64 -10.42
CA ALA A 181 -8.06 3.26 -10.76
C ALA A 181 -7.32 2.55 -9.61
N PHE A 182 -6.43 3.25 -8.91
CA PHE A 182 -5.74 2.69 -7.75
C PHE A 182 -6.67 2.48 -6.56
N VAL A 183 -7.53 3.45 -6.24
CA VAL A 183 -8.49 3.30 -5.14
C VAL A 183 -9.47 2.17 -5.41
N ALA A 184 -10.02 2.09 -6.62
CA ALA A 184 -10.93 1.02 -7.03
C ALA A 184 -10.23 -0.35 -7.00
N SER A 185 -8.97 -0.45 -7.43
CA SER A 185 -8.22 -1.71 -7.41
C SER A 185 -7.88 -2.21 -6.00
N ASN A 186 -7.74 -1.31 -5.02
CA ASN A 186 -7.32 -1.70 -3.66
C ASN A 186 -8.50 -1.81 -2.68
N TYR A 187 -9.53 -0.98 -2.87
CA TYR A 187 -10.64 -0.85 -1.92
C TYR A 187 -12.00 -1.13 -2.54
N CYS A 188 -12.10 -1.29 -3.86
CA CYS A 188 -13.39 -1.39 -4.57
C CYS A 188 -14.32 -0.20 -4.23
N GLN A 189 -13.73 1.00 -4.11
CA GLN A 189 -14.40 2.25 -3.77
C GLN A 189 -14.05 3.32 -4.79
N ASP A 190 -14.80 4.42 -4.76
CA ASP A 190 -14.52 5.63 -5.51
C ASP A 190 -13.64 6.61 -4.72
N LEU A 191 -13.47 7.84 -5.22
CA LEU A 191 -12.64 8.88 -4.59
C LEU A 191 -13.27 9.50 -3.32
N ASN A 192 -14.42 9.02 -2.85
CA ASN A 192 -15.06 9.47 -1.62
C ASN A 192 -14.45 8.84 -0.35
N VAL A 193 -13.53 7.88 -0.49
CA VAL A 193 -12.72 7.41 0.64
C VAL A 193 -11.97 8.58 1.30
N HIS A 194 -11.64 8.45 2.59
CA HIS A 194 -10.81 9.44 3.27
C HIS A 194 -9.48 9.64 2.55
N ALA A 195 -9.00 10.88 2.48
CA ALA A 195 -7.76 11.21 1.78
C ALA A 195 -6.55 10.44 2.31
N PHE A 196 -6.52 10.13 3.62
CA PHE A 196 -5.49 9.30 4.22
C PHE A 196 -5.48 7.87 3.65
N VAL A 197 -6.67 7.28 3.47
CA VAL A 197 -6.85 5.94 2.89
C VAL A 197 -6.43 5.94 1.42
N GLY A 198 -6.93 6.91 0.65
CA GLY A 198 -6.60 7.07 -0.76
C GLY A 198 -5.11 7.29 -1.00
N ALA A 199 -4.43 8.08 -0.17
CA ALA A 199 -2.98 8.27 -0.30
C ALA A 199 -2.18 6.99 -0.02
N SER A 200 -2.68 6.12 0.88
CA SER A 200 -1.97 4.91 1.27
C SER A 200 -1.87 3.86 0.15
N THR A 201 -2.80 3.84 -0.82
CA THR A 201 -2.74 2.92 -1.99
C THR A 201 -1.53 3.17 -2.89
N PHE A 202 -0.91 4.34 -2.79
CA PHE A 202 0.21 4.74 -3.64
C PHE A 202 1.56 4.62 -2.94
N TYR A 203 1.58 4.25 -1.65
CA TYR A 203 2.79 3.98 -0.90
C TYR A 203 3.64 2.88 -1.55
N SER A 204 3.00 1.88 -2.18
CA SER A 204 3.66 0.78 -2.89
C SER A 204 4.25 1.14 -4.26
N VAL A 205 3.97 2.33 -4.82
CA VAL A 205 4.43 2.74 -6.16
C VAL A 205 5.77 3.50 -6.11
N ASN A 206 6.12 4.04 -4.94
CA ASN A 206 7.20 5.02 -4.78
C ASN A 206 8.62 4.41 -4.69
N ASN A 207 8.76 3.08 -4.63
CA ASN A 207 10.03 2.45 -4.25
C ASN A 207 10.61 1.47 -5.29
N THR A 208 10.18 1.57 -6.55
CA THR A 208 10.81 0.88 -7.69
C THR A 208 12.22 1.41 -8.03
N ASP A 209 12.59 2.61 -7.56
CA ASP A 209 13.80 3.29 -8.03
C ASP A 209 15.03 3.20 -7.10
N ARG A 210 14.89 2.72 -5.85
CA ARG A 210 16.01 2.77 -4.87
C ARG A 210 16.84 1.49 -4.76
N ALA A 211 16.44 0.37 -5.35
CA ALA A 211 17.13 -0.92 -5.16
C ALA A 211 17.51 -1.67 -6.45
N SER A 212 17.06 -1.23 -7.62
CA SER A 212 17.54 -1.78 -8.90
C SER A 212 18.35 -0.72 -9.62
N HIS A 213 19.58 -1.05 -10.04
CA HIS A 213 20.38 -0.27 -11.00
C HIS A 213 19.75 -0.21 -12.41
N THR A 214 18.44 -0.45 -12.51
CA THR A 214 17.63 -0.34 -13.72
C THR A 214 16.34 0.42 -13.37
N PRO A 215 16.08 1.58 -14.01
CA PRO A 215 14.85 2.35 -13.79
C PRO A 215 13.67 1.56 -14.37
N ARG A 216 12.83 0.98 -13.50
CA ARG A 216 11.61 0.29 -13.92
C ARG A 216 10.45 1.29 -14.11
N PRO A 217 9.56 1.09 -15.09
CA PRO A 217 8.59 2.12 -15.49
C PRO A 217 7.56 2.44 -14.41
N TRP A 218 7.33 3.73 -14.17
CA TRP A 218 6.15 4.34 -13.51
C TRP A 218 4.78 3.88 -14.05
N LEU A 219 4.78 3.09 -15.13
CA LEU A 219 3.65 2.65 -15.92
C LEU A 219 3.28 1.18 -15.73
N ALA A 220 4.05 0.42 -14.95
CA ALA A 220 3.59 -0.87 -14.45
C ALA A 220 2.58 -0.57 -13.34
N GLY A 221 1.30 -0.83 -13.58
CA GLY A 221 0.26 -0.65 -12.57
C GLY A 221 0.58 -1.46 -11.32
N GLY A 222 0.41 -0.86 -10.15
CA GLY A 222 0.24 -1.58 -8.88
C GLY A 222 1.50 -2.24 -8.29
N SER A 223 1.97 -1.68 -7.18
CA SER A 223 2.89 -2.31 -6.23
C SER A 223 4.27 -2.74 -6.76
N GLY A 224 5.22 -1.82 -6.72
CA GLY A 224 6.62 -2.18 -6.71
C GLY A 224 6.97 -2.84 -5.38
N ASN A 225 7.55 -4.04 -5.46
CA ASN A 225 8.16 -4.78 -4.35
C ASN A 225 7.17 -5.22 -3.25
N THR A 226 6.28 -6.09 -3.70
CA THR A 226 5.32 -6.83 -2.91
C THR A 226 5.85 -8.22 -2.58
N TYR A 227 5.74 -8.65 -1.32
CA TYR A 227 6.07 -10.02 -0.92
C TYR A 227 4.84 -10.90 -0.70
N ILE A 228 4.90 -12.14 -1.22
CA ILE A 228 3.99 -13.26 -0.88
C ILE A 228 4.77 -14.24 0.02
N TYR A 229 4.07 -14.92 0.93
CA TYR A 229 4.63 -15.97 1.79
C TYR A 229 3.96 -17.32 1.52
N GLU A 230 4.77 -18.39 1.51
CA GLU A 230 4.27 -19.77 1.58
C GLU A 230 4.93 -20.48 2.78
N PRO A 231 4.16 -21.27 3.56
CA PRO A 231 4.75 -22.22 4.49
C PRO A 231 5.58 -23.26 3.73
N LYS A 232 6.68 -23.71 4.34
CA LYS A 232 7.40 -24.90 3.88
C LYS A 232 6.51 -26.13 3.89
#